data_AF-A0A6B2SPZ8-F1
#
_entry.id   AF-A0A6B2SPZ8-F1
#
_cell.length_a   1.000
_cell.length_b   1.000
_cell.length_c   1.000
_cell.angle_alpha   90.00
_cell.angle_beta   90.00
_cell.angle_gamma   90.00
#
_symmetry.space_group_name_H-M   'P 1'
#
loop_
_entity.id
_entity.type
_entity.pdbx_description
1 polymer ?
#
loop_
_entity_poly.entity_id
_entity_poly.type
_entity_poly.pdbx_seq_one_letter_code
_entity_poly.pdbx_strand_id
1 'polypeptide(L)'
;TGFRATTDRIGVLPPELRGGLRSLSDGTPYVSDRFETSRPGLFLAGLTTASSFGPAMRFVYGAAFTADRLVRGVERHVGRGRRTPRPVRSYEEHARRTVAGAR
;
A
#
# COMPACT_ATOMS: atom_id res chain seq x y z
N THR A 1 17.50 17.95 17.98
CA THR A 1 16.11 17.49 18.21
C THR A 1 15.64 16.70 16.99
N GLY A 2 15.85 15.39 16.94
CA GLY A 2 15.50 14.57 15.77
C GLY A 2 14.31 13.67 16.06
N PHE A 3 13.18 13.86 15.37
CA PHE A 3 12.10 12.87 15.42
C PHE A 3 12.50 11.61 14.65
N ARG A 4 12.18 10.46 15.25
CA ARG A 4 12.37 9.13 14.65
C ARG A 4 11.02 8.45 14.55
N ALA A 5 10.62 8.13 13.32
CA ALA A 5 9.37 7.46 13.02
C ALA A 5 9.57 5.94 13.11
N THR A 6 9.72 5.43 14.34
CA THR A 6 9.81 4.01 14.60
C THR A 6 8.48 3.32 14.28
N THR A 7 8.54 2.03 13.94
CA THR A 7 7.39 1.23 13.49
C THR A 7 6.22 1.25 14.49
N ASP A 8 6.51 1.21 15.79
CA ASP A 8 5.53 1.26 16.88
C ASP A 8 4.75 2.58 16.95
N ARG A 9 5.35 3.68 16.48
CA ARG A 9 4.78 5.03 16.50
C ARG A 9 3.85 5.35 15.32
N ILE A 10 3.67 4.43 14.39
CA ILE A 10 2.75 4.60 13.25
C ILE A 10 1.32 4.30 13.72
N GLY A 11 0.76 5.21 14.52
CA GLY A 11 -0.52 5.01 15.23
C GLY A 11 -1.73 4.80 14.33
N VAL A 12 -1.66 5.21 13.05
CA VAL A 12 -2.73 4.98 12.06
C VAL A 12 -2.87 3.50 11.66
N LEU A 13 -1.83 2.69 11.85
CA LEU A 13 -1.88 1.26 11.58
C LEU A 13 -2.38 0.52 12.82
N PRO A 14 -3.15 -0.58 12.68
CA PRO A 14 -3.50 -1.42 13.82
C PRO A 14 -2.25 -2.11 14.41
N PRO A 15 -2.23 -2.44 15.72
CA PRO A 15 -1.06 -3.02 16.38
C PRO A 15 -0.51 -4.28 15.71
N GLU A 16 -1.39 -5.15 15.20
CA GLU A 16 -1.05 -6.41 14.55
C GLU A 16 -0.30 -6.18 13.23
N LEU A 17 -0.69 -5.12 12.51
CA LEU A 17 -0.01 -4.73 11.28
C LEU A 17 1.35 -4.10 11.59
N ARG A 18 1.42 -3.22 12.60
CA ARG A 18 2.69 -2.61 13.05
C ARG A 18 3.69 -3.66 13.49
N GLY A 19 3.27 -4.62 14.33
CA GLY A 19 4.13 -5.69 14.84
C GLY A 19 4.66 -6.62 13.76
N GLY A 20 3.99 -6.70 12.61
CA GLY A 20 4.43 -7.50 11.48
C GLY A 20 5.27 -6.76 10.43
N LEU A 21 5.61 -5.49 10.64
CA LEU A 21 6.51 -4.76 9.75
C LEU A 21 7.96 -5.10 10.08
N ARG A 22 8.74 -5.44 9.06
CA ARG A 22 10.19 -5.54 9.17
C ARG A 22 10.74 -4.17 9.54
N SER A 23 11.51 -4.10 10.62
CA SER A 23 12.17 -2.88 11.06
C SER A 23 13.66 -2.92 10.73
N LEU A 24 14.25 -1.74 10.52
CA LEU A 24 15.70 -1.54 10.45
C LEU A 24 16.31 -1.59 11.86
N SER A 25 17.65 -1.62 11.95
CA SER A 25 18.38 -1.63 13.23
C SER A 25 18.06 -0.46 14.14
N ASP A 26 17.57 0.65 13.57
CA ASP A 26 17.19 1.86 14.27
C ASP A 26 15.69 1.92 14.62
N GLY A 27 14.94 0.84 14.41
CA GLY A 27 13.53 0.71 14.74
C GLY A 27 12.56 1.35 13.76
N THR A 28 13.05 2.00 12.69
CA THR A 28 12.19 2.53 11.62
C THR A 28 11.73 1.41 10.67
N PRO A 29 10.60 1.57 9.96
CA PRO A 29 10.14 0.54 9.05
C PRO A 29 11.11 0.39 7.86
N TYR A 30 11.43 -0.84 7.50
CA TYR A 30 12.06 -1.12 6.22
C TYR A 30 11.10 -0.76 5.08
N VAL A 31 11.63 -0.15 4.02
CA VAL A 31 10.95 0.01 2.74
C VAL A 31 11.85 -0.42 1.58
N SER A 32 11.23 -0.93 0.52
CA SER A 32 11.89 -1.30 -0.74
C SER A 32 12.25 -0.06 -1.58
N ASP A 33 12.90 -0.28 -2.72
CA ASP A 33 13.23 0.73 -3.74
C ASP A 33 12.00 1.51 -4.27
N ARG A 34 10.80 0.91 -4.14
CA ARG A 34 9.51 1.48 -4.53
C ARG A 34 8.66 1.91 -3.34
N PHE A 35 9.29 2.13 -2.18
CA PHE A 35 8.60 2.60 -0.97
C PHE A 35 7.57 1.61 -0.39
N GLU A 36 7.62 0.34 -0.78
CA GLU A 36 6.75 -0.72 -0.26
C GLU A 36 7.37 -1.35 0.99
N THR A 37 6.57 -1.58 2.02
CA THR A 37 7.01 -2.25 3.26
C THR A 37 7.19 -3.76 3.05
N SER A 38 7.53 -4.49 4.11
CA SER A 38 7.49 -5.97 4.10
C SER A 38 6.06 -6.54 4.00
N ARG A 39 5.02 -5.72 4.17
CA ARG A 39 3.63 -6.10 3.96
C ARG A 39 3.22 -5.69 2.54
N PRO A 40 2.93 -6.65 1.64
CA PRO A 40 2.56 -6.32 0.26
C PRO A 40 1.36 -5.38 0.19
N GLY A 41 1.45 -4.34 -0.63
CA GLY A 41 0.40 -3.34 -0.82
C GLY A 41 0.40 -2.19 0.20
N LEU A 42 1.27 -2.24 1.21
CA LEU A 42 1.46 -1.13 2.15
C LEU A 42 2.70 -0.33 1.76
N PHE A 43 2.50 0.93 1.40
CA PHE A 43 3.53 1.88 0.99
C PHE A 43 3.66 3.01 2.02
N LEU A 44 4.88 3.50 2.23
CA LEU A 44 5.17 4.59 3.15
C LEU A 44 5.91 5.72 2.45
N ALA A 45 5.76 6.96 2.90
CA ALA A 45 6.41 8.13 2.30
C ALA A 45 6.89 9.11 3.38
N GLY A 46 7.84 9.97 3.01
CA GLY A 46 8.34 11.02 3.89
C GLY A 46 9.16 10.46 5.06
N LEU A 47 8.98 11.05 6.25
CA LEU A 47 9.85 10.85 7.41
C LEU A 47 10.05 9.38 7.82
N THR A 48 9.04 8.52 7.63
CA THR A 48 9.11 7.08 7.91
C THR A 48 10.13 6.34 7.06
N THR A 49 10.58 6.95 5.96
CA THR A 49 11.48 6.35 4.96
C THR A 49 12.88 6.96 4.97
N ALA A 50 13.12 7.94 5.85
CA ALA A 50 14.38 8.67 5.94
C ALA A 50 15.58 7.78 6.30
N SER A 51 15.38 6.70 7.03
CA SER A 51 16.45 5.74 7.34
C SER A 51 16.83 4.86 6.14
N SER A 52 15.91 4.64 5.19
CA SER A 52 16.18 3.87 3.96
C SER A 52 16.71 4.73 2.81
N PHE A 53 16.20 5.95 2.67
CA PHE A 53 16.48 6.82 1.51
C PHE A 53 17.27 8.09 1.86
N GLY A 54 17.56 8.32 3.13
CA GLY A 54 18.36 9.44 3.61
C GLY A 54 17.56 10.66 4.05
N PRO A 55 18.26 11.71 4.50
CA PRO A 55 17.68 12.84 5.22
C PRO A 55 16.75 13.72 4.38
N ALA A 56 16.85 13.67 3.05
CA ALA A 56 15.97 14.39 2.14
C ALA A 56 14.48 14.06 2.36
N MET A 57 14.16 12.84 2.81
CA MET A 57 12.79 12.41 3.10
C MET A 57 12.14 13.12 4.30
N ARG A 58 12.93 13.92 5.04
CA ARG A 58 12.45 14.78 6.12
C ARG A 58 11.93 16.13 5.62
N PHE A 59 12.09 16.43 4.34
CA PHE A 59 11.80 17.72 3.74
C PHE A 59 11.02 17.55 2.43
N VAL A 60 10.41 18.66 1.98
CA VAL A 60 9.71 18.72 0.69
C VAL A 60 10.62 18.35 -0.49
N TYR A 61 11.93 18.58 -0.38
CA TYR A 61 12.92 18.21 -1.40
C TYR A 61 12.84 16.72 -1.80
N GLY A 62 12.55 15.81 -0.85
CA GLY A 62 12.41 14.38 -1.13
C GLY A 62 11.08 13.99 -1.82
N ALA A 63 10.12 14.91 -1.94
CA ALA A 63 8.76 14.60 -2.38
C ALA A 63 8.71 14.11 -3.83
N ALA A 64 9.37 14.81 -4.77
CA ALA A 64 9.35 14.43 -6.19
C ALA A 64 10.00 13.06 -6.42
N PHE A 65 11.14 12.79 -5.77
CA PHE A 65 11.82 11.50 -5.82
C PHE A 65 10.94 10.36 -5.31
N THR A 66 10.22 10.59 -4.21
CA THR A 66 9.31 9.63 -3.58
C THR A 66 8.10 9.37 -4.45
N ALA A 67 7.45 10.44 -4.94
CA ALA A 67 6.21 10.35 -5.71
C ALA A 67 6.37 9.49 -6.97
N ASP A 68 7.41 9.73 -7.78
CA ASP A 68 7.64 8.95 -9.01
C ASP A 68 7.79 7.44 -8.73
N ARG A 69 8.57 7.07 -7.72
CA ARG A 69 8.81 5.65 -7.38
C ARG A 69 7.61 5.00 -6.73
N LEU A 70 6.95 5.71 -5.82
CA LEU A 70 5.78 5.22 -5.09
C LEU A 70 4.62 4.96 -6.05
N VAL A 71 4.33 5.88 -6.98
CA VAL A 71 3.27 5.71 -7.99
C VAL A 71 3.54 4.46 -8.84
N ARG A 72 4.76 4.29 -9.36
CA ARG A 72 5.15 3.07 -10.10
C ARG A 72 4.97 1.80 -9.26
N GLY A 73 5.28 1.86 -7.97
CA GLY A 73 5.07 0.76 -7.02
C GLY A 73 3.59 0.39 -6.87
N VAL A 74 2.74 1.39 -6.68
CA VAL A 74 1.29 1.24 -6.53
C VAL A 74 0.66 0.71 -7.81
N GLU A 75 0.96 1.29 -8.98
CA GLU A 75 0.47 0.82 -10.28
C GLU A 75 0.83 -0.65 -10.52
N ARG A 76 2.08 -1.02 -10.22
CA ARG A 76 2.57 -2.40 -10.33
C ARG A 76 1.83 -3.33 -9.36
N HIS A 77 1.50 -2.88 -8.15
CA HIS A 77 0.75 -3.68 -7.17
C HIS A 77 -0.71 -3.88 -7.62
N VAL A 78 -1.39 -2.80 -8.01
CA VAL A 78 -2.77 -2.84 -8.51
C VAL A 78 -2.88 -3.68 -9.77
N GLY A 79 -1.92 -3.57 -10.70
CA GLY A 79 -1.85 -4.38 -11.91
C GLY A 79 -1.75 -5.89 -11.63
N ARG A 80 -1.14 -6.31 -10.52
CA ARG A 80 -1.14 -7.73 -10.10
C ARG A 80 -2.52 -8.21 -9.63
N GLY A 81 -3.26 -7.36 -8.93
CA GLY A 81 -4.62 -7.64 -8.47
C GLY A 81 -5.65 -7.62 -9.60
N ARG A 82 -5.35 -6.95 -10.73
CA ARG A 82 -6.20 -6.84 -11.92
C ARG A 82 -6.14 -8.04 -12.87
N ARG A 83 -5.65 -9.20 -12.46
CA ARG A 83 -5.85 -10.46 -13.21
C ARG A 83 -7.35 -10.85 -13.12
N THR A 84 -8.13 -10.17 -13.96
CA THR A 84 -9.53 -10.33 -14.39
C THR A 84 -10.58 -10.75 -13.35
N PRO A 85 -11.48 -9.83 -12.92
CA PRO A 85 -12.84 -10.24 -12.58
C PRO A 85 -13.48 -10.81 -13.85
N ARG A 86 -13.90 -12.08 -13.83
CA ARG A 86 -14.79 -12.63 -14.86
C ARG A 86 -16.00 -11.70 -14.97
N PRO A 87 -16.44 -11.31 -16.18
CA PRO A 87 -17.68 -10.55 -16.31
C PRO A 87 -18.81 -11.38 -15.69
N VAL A 88 -19.43 -10.84 -14.65
CA VAL A 88 -20.65 -11.40 -14.09
C VAL A 88 -21.73 -11.27 -15.15
N ARG A 89 -22.28 -12.42 -15.57
CA ARG A 89 -23.36 -12.55 -16.55
C ARG A 89 -24.53 -11.65 -16.13
N SER A 90 -25.03 -10.82 -17.04
CA SER A 90 -25.95 -9.72 -16.70
C SER A 90 -27.27 -10.21 -16.10
N TYR A 91 -27.85 -9.38 -15.24
CA TYR A 91 -29.10 -9.62 -14.50
C TYR A 91 -30.32 -9.96 -15.38
N GLU A 92 -30.27 -9.66 -16.68
CA GLU A 92 -31.37 -9.93 -17.61
C GLU A 92 -31.67 -11.43 -17.76
N GLU A 93 -30.67 -12.29 -17.56
CA GLU A 93 -30.84 -13.74 -17.67
C GLU A 93 -31.54 -14.34 -16.44
N HIS A 94 -31.43 -13.70 -15.28
CA HIS A 94 -32.17 -14.09 -14.07
C HIS A 94 -33.63 -13.67 -14.17
N ALA A 95 -33.90 -12.47 -14.69
CA ALA A 95 -35.25 -11.96 -14.88
C ALA A 95 -36.08 -12.85 -15.81
N ARG A 96 -35.48 -13.38 -16.89
CA ARG A 96 -36.17 -14.29 -17.82
C ARG A 96 -36.52 -15.65 -17.21
N ARG A 97 -35.84 -16.08 -16.15
CA ARG A 97 -36.12 -17.35 -15.47
C ARG A 97 -37.27 -17.25 -14.46
N THR A 98 -37.46 -16.08 -13.84
CA THR A 98 -38.49 -15.91 -12.80
C THR A 98 -39.90 -15.77 -13.39
N VAL A 99 -40.06 -15.13 -14.56
CA VAL A 99 -41.37 -14.99 -15.21
C VAL A 99 -41.87 -16.26 -15.91
N ALA A 100 -41.00 -17.23 -16.20
CA ALA A 100 -41.38 -18.47 -16.88
C ALA A 100 -41.95 -19.56 -15.94
N GLY A 101 -41.83 -19.39 -14.61
CA GLY A 101 -42.27 -20.37 -13.62
C GLY A 101 -43.62 -20.07 -12.96
N ALA A 102 -44.33 -19.03 -13.39
CA ALA A 102 -45.59 -18.57 -12.79
C ALA A 102 -46.85 -18.89 -13.63
N ARG A 103 -46.86 -20.03 -14.33
CA ARG A 103 -48.05 -20.56 -15.01
C ARG A 103 -48.33 -21.98 -14.58
#